data_AF-A0A1R4KPB8-F1
#
_entry.id   AF-A0A1R4KPB8-F1
#
_cell.length_a   1.000
_cell.length_b   1.000
_cell.length_c   1.000
_cell.angle_alpha   90.00
_cell.angle_beta   90.00
_cell.angle_gamma   90.00
#
_symmetry.space_group_name_H-M   'P 1'
#
loop_
_entity.id
_entity.type
_entity.pdbx_description
1 polymer ?
#
loop_
_entity_poly.entity_id
_entity_poly.type
_entity_poly.pdbx_seq_one_letter_code
_entity_poly.pdbx_strand_id
1 'polypeptide(L)'
;MKNRILNALAAVLVALIPFQNYAQKRPNIVVVMADDLWFSDLGCYGGEIPTPNLDNLANGGIRLTNFYNYVSLLSFEGGLADRGVSSSSWDWSYDKRSRETAPRIQGTFK
;
A
#
# COMPACT_ATOMS: atom_id res chain seq x y z
N MET A 1 -12.66 -67.63 -0.35
CA MET A 1 -11.37 -66.97 0.00
C MET A 1 -10.92 -65.93 -1.02
N LYS A 2 -11.15 -66.13 -2.33
CA LYS A 2 -10.74 -65.20 -3.42
C LYS A 2 -11.23 -63.75 -3.23
N ASN A 3 -12.48 -63.53 -2.83
CA ASN A 3 -13.06 -62.18 -2.70
C ASN A 3 -12.49 -61.37 -1.52
N ARG A 4 -11.96 -62.04 -0.49
CA ARG A 4 -11.34 -61.36 0.66
C ARG A 4 -9.95 -60.84 0.31
N ILE A 5 -9.21 -61.59 -0.51
CA ILE A 5 -7.90 -61.19 -1.03
C ILE A 5 -8.06 -60.05 -2.04
N LEU A 6 -9.07 -60.11 -2.90
CA LEU A 6 -9.37 -59.05 -3.87
C LEU A 6 -9.72 -57.72 -3.18
N ASN A 7 -10.56 -57.77 -2.13
CA ASN A 7 -10.93 -56.59 -1.35
C ASN A 7 -9.74 -56.01 -0.57
N ALA A 8 -8.85 -56.87 -0.07
CA ALA A 8 -7.62 -56.43 0.62
C ALA A 8 -6.66 -55.72 -0.35
N LEU A 9 -6.50 -56.25 -1.58
CA LEU A 9 -5.69 -55.61 -2.62
C LEU A 9 -6.27 -54.25 -3.05
N ALA A 10 -7.59 -54.15 -3.21
CA ALA A 10 -8.25 -52.89 -3.53
C ALA A 10 -8.07 -51.84 -2.42
N ALA A 11 -8.15 -52.23 -1.15
CA ALA A 11 -7.93 -51.33 -0.03
C ALA A 11 -6.48 -50.82 0.04
N VAL A 12 -5.50 -51.68 -0.24
CA VAL A 12 -4.08 -51.27 -0.33
C VAL A 12 -3.86 -50.31 -1.49
N LEU A 13 -4.50 -50.54 -2.63
CA LEU A 13 -4.41 -49.65 -3.80
C LEU A 13 -4.99 -48.25 -3.50
N VAL A 14 -6.12 -48.19 -2.78
CA VAL A 14 -6.75 -46.92 -2.37
C VAL A 14 -5.91 -46.19 -1.31
N ALA A 15 -5.28 -46.93 -0.40
CA ALA A 15 -4.40 -46.36 0.63
C ALA A 15 -3.09 -45.78 0.05
N LEU A 16 -2.67 -46.22 -1.14
CA LEU A 16 -1.50 -45.71 -1.85
C LEU A 16 -1.79 -44.44 -2.68
N ILE A 17 -3.02 -43.92 -2.68
CA ILE A 17 -3.35 -42.67 -3.40
C ILE A 17 -2.74 -41.50 -2.62
N PRO A 18 -1.79 -40.74 -3.19
CA PRO A 18 -1.24 -39.57 -2.51
C PRO A 18 -2.33 -38.50 -2.41
N PHE A 19 -2.66 -38.10 -1.18
CA PHE A 19 -3.43 -36.88 -0.94
C PHE A 19 -2.58 -35.67 -1.32
N GLN A 20 -2.89 -35.08 -2.48
CA GLN A 20 -2.31 -33.80 -2.88
C GLN A 20 -2.83 -32.72 -1.93
N ASN A 21 -1.98 -32.26 -1.02
CA ASN A 21 -2.26 -31.08 -0.21
C ASN A 21 -2.25 -29.85 -1.11
N TYR A 22 -3.43 -29.39 -1.50
CA TYR A 22 -3.60 -28.05 -2.05
C TYR A 22 -3.47 -27.03 -0.92
N ALA A 23 -2.25 -26.82 -0.44
CA ALA A 23 -1.96 -25.64 0.36
C ALA A 23 -2.25 -24.42 -0.52
N GLN A 24 -3.14 -23.53 -0.07
CA GLN A 24 -3.38 -22.28 -0.80
C GLN A 24 -2.05 -21.55 -0.97
N LYS A 25 -1.65 -21.36 -2.23
CA LYS A 25 -0.48 -20.53 -2.55
C LYS A 25 -0.71 -19.16 -1.95
N ARG A 26 0.16 -18.75 -1.02
CA ARG A 26 0.11 -17.42 -0.42
C ARG A 26 0.39 -16.38 -1.51
N PRO A 27 -0.51 -15.43 -1.78
CA PRO A 27 -0.27 -14.40 -2.78
C PRO A 27 0.84 -13.46 -2.29
N ASN A 28 1.71 -13.02 -3.20
CA ASN A 28 2.64 -11.93 -2.93
C ASN A 28 1.92 -10.62 -3.21
N ILE A 29 1.90 -9.72 -2.22
CA ILE A 29 1.24 -8.42 -2.33
C ILE A 29 2.34 -7.36 -2.46
N VAL A 30 2.32 -6.61 -3.57
CA VAL A 30 3.24 -5.50 -3.84
C VAL A 30 2.44 -4.22 -3.89
N VAL A 31 2.81 -3.24 -3.07
CA VAL A 31 2.19 -1.91 -3.06
C VAL A 31 3.20 -0.92 -3.62
N VAL A 32 2.82 -0.22 -4.68
CA VAL A 32 3.61 0.84 -5.30
C VAL A 32 2.88 2.16 -5.10
N MET A 33 3.53 3.13 -4.47
CA MET A 33 3.01 4.48 -4.25
C MET A 33 3.97 5.46 -4.91
N ALA A 34 3.43 6.37 -5.70
CA ALA A 34 4.17 7.46 -6.32
C ALA A 34 3.81 8.77 -5.62
N ASP A 35 4.83 9.59 -5.35
CA ASP A 35 4.66 10.95 -4.82
C ASP A 35 4.43 11.92 -5.98
N ASP A 36 3.64 12.97 -5.75
CA ASP A 36 3.32 14.02 -6.74
C ASP A 36 2.79 13.55 -8.11
N LEU A 37 2.25 12.33 -8.20
CA LEU A 37 1.68 11.80 -9.45
C LEU A 37 0.23 12.28 -9.61
N TRP A 38 -0.07 12.93 -10.73
CA TRP A 38 -1.42 13.37 -11.03
C TRP A 38 -2.16 12.39 -11.96
N PHE A 39 -3.50 12.43 -11.92
CA PHE A 39 -4.37 11.56 -12.71
C PHE A 39 -4.13 11.71 -14.22
N SER A 40 -3.86 12.93 -14.70
CA SER A 40 -3.62 13.20 -16.13
C SER A 40 -2.23 12.81 -16.63
N ASP A 41 -1.34 12.34 -15.76
CA ASP A 41 0.02 11.95 -16.19
C ASP A 41 0.05 10.51 -16.72
N LEU A 42 -0.96 9.70 -16.42
CA LEU A 42 -1.02 8.29 -16.79
C LEU A 42 -1.78 8.10 -18.10
N GLY A 43 -1.16 7.40 -19.06
CA GLY A 43 -1.77 7.07 -20.35
C GLY A 43 -3.10 6.33 -20.22
N CYS A 44 -3.19 5.39 -19.27
CA CYS A 44 -4.43 4.67 -18.99
C CYS A 44 -5.59 5.55 -18.49
N TYR A 45 -5.35 6.78 -18.04
CA TYR A 45 -6.41 7.73 -17.67
C TYR A 45 -6.63 8.82 -18.73
N GLY A 46 -5.99 8.70 -19.90
CA GLY A 46 -6.06 9.68 -20.98
C GLY A 46 -4.95 10.73 -20.96
N GLY A 47 -3.88 10.49 -20.18
CA GLY A 47 -2.69 11.32 -20.18
C GLY A 47 -1.89 11.24 -21.49
N GLU A 48 -1.13 12.30 -21.78
CA GLU A 48 -0.30 12.40 -22.98
C GLU A 48 1.02 11.62 -22.87
N ILE A 49 1.46 11.33 -21.64
CA ILE A 49 2.72 10.65 -21.38
C ILE A 49 2.51 9.12 -21.56
N PRO A 50 3.27 8.46 -22.44
CA PRO A 50 3.16 7.02 -22.63
C PRO A 50 3.68 6.26 -21.40
N THR A 51 2.80 5.53 -20.72
CA THR A 51 3.12 4.76 -19.51
C THR A 51 2.87 3.26 -19.70
N PRO A 52 3.59 2.58 -20.63
CA PRO A 52 3.21 1.25 -21.12
C PRO A 52 3.13 0.17 -20.03
N ASN A 53 3.99 0.24 -19.01
CA ASN A 53 3.97 -0.74 -17.91
C ASN A 53 2.72 -0.58 -17.02
N LEU A 54 2.35 0.67 -16.72
CA LEU A 54 1.16 0.97 -15.92
C LEU A 54 -0.12 0.75 -16.74
N ASP A 55 -0.08 1.03 -18.03
CA ASP A 55 -1.19 0.79 -18.95
C ASP A 55 -1.48 -0.71 -19.10
N ASN A 56 -0.43 -1.53 -19.22
CA ASN A 56 -0.56 -2.98 -19.24
C ASN A 56 -1.12 -3.52 -17.91
N LEU A 57 -0.69 -2.96 -16.77
CA LEU A 57 -1.22 -3.35 -15.46
C LEU A 57 -2.70 -2.96 -15.32
N ALA A 58 -3.08 -1.79 -15.81
CA ALA A 58 -4.47 -1.33 -15.80
C ALA A 58 -5.37 -2.17 -16.74
N ASN A 59 -4.86 -2.57 -17.91
CA ASN A 59 -5.58 -3.42 -18.87
C ASN A 59 -5.69 -4.88 -18.40
N GLY A 60 -4.67 -5.39 -17.70
CA GLY A 60 -4.66 -6.76 -17.17
C GLY A 60 -5.30 -6.89 -15.78
N GLY A 61 -5.74 -5.79 -15.18
CA GLY A 61 -6.20 -5.74 -13.80
C GLY A 61 -7.46 -4.90 -13.61
N ILE A 62 -7.59 -4.30 -12.43
CA ILE A 62 -8.68 -3.39 -12.09
C ILE A 62 -8.13 -1.97 -12.05
N ARG A 63 -8.81 -1.06 -12.75
CA ARG A 63 -8.53 0.38 -12.75
C ARG A 63 -9.60 1.12 -11.95
N LEU A 64 -9.17 1.95 -11.00
CA LEU A 64 -10.07 2.75 -10.17
C LEU A 64 -10.17 4.18 -10.72
N THR A 65 -11.34 4.58 -11.21
CA THR A 65 -11.56 5.93 -11.75
C THR A 65 -11.93 6.96 -10.67
N ASN A 66 -12.41 6.49 -9.50
CA ASN A 66 -12.93 7.32 -8.42
C ASN A 66 -12.19 7.02 -7.11
N PHE A 67 -10.86 7.14 -7.13
CA PHE A 67 -10.02 6.99 -5.94
C PHE A 67 -9.58 8.37 -5.43
N TYR A 68 -9.92 8.68 -4.18
CA TYR A 68 -9.62 9.97 -3.57
C TYR A 68 -8.54 9.81 -2.49
N ASN A 69 -7.53 10.67 -2.54
CA ASN A 69 -6.56 10.84 -1.47
C ASN A 69 -7.01 12.00 -0.56
N TYR A 70 -6.88 11.85 0.76
CA TYR A 70 -7.02 12.97 1.68
C TYR A 70 -5.82 13.90 1.50
N VAL A 71 -6.04 15.06 0.89
CA VAL A 71 -4.96 16.01 0.64
C VAL A 71 -4.36 16.48 1.97
N SER A 72 -3.05 16.29 2.14
CA SER A 72 -2.29 16.96 3.21
C SER A 72 -1.96 18.37 2.72
N LEU A 73 -2.67 19.34 3.28
CA LEU A 73 -2.45 20.77 3.09
C LEU A 73 -1.10 21.16 3.71
N LEU A 74 0.00 21.03 2.98
CA LEU A 74 1.33 21.43 3.45
C LEU A 74 1.96 22.56 2.63
N SER A 75 1.16 23.37 1.93
CA SER A 75 1.66 24.58 1.25
C SER A 75 0.71 25.77 1.22
N PHE A 76 -0.30 25.85 2.11
CA PHE A 76 -0.92 27.16 2.38
C PHE A 76 -0.04 27.97 3.35
N GLU A 77 1.22 28.16 2.96
CA GLU A 77 2.16 28.99 3.70
C GLU A 77 1.92 30.46 3.32
N GLY A 78 1.50 31.27 4.29
CA GLY A 78 1.58 32.74 4.21
C GLY A 78 0.27 33.53 4.30
N GLY A 79 -0.92 32.90 4.27
CA GLY A 79 -2.19 33.66 4.19
C GLY A 79 -3.05 33.71 5.46
N LEU A 80 -2.88 32.76 6.39
CA LEU A 80 -3.83 32.56 7.50
C LEU A 80 -3.24 32.76 8.90
N ALA A 81 -1.92 32.88 9.03
CA ALA A 81 -1.27 33.21 10.30
C ALA A 81 -1.73 34.58 10.84
N ASP A 82 -2.14 35.49 9.96
CA ASP A 82 -2.60 36.84 10.32
C ASP A 82 -4.07 36.88 10.80
N ARG A 83 -4.81 35.76 10.74
CA ARG A 83 -6.23 35.68 11.15
C ARG A 83 -6.46 35.09 12.55
N GLY A 84 -5.41 34.92 13.35
CA GLY A 84 -5.55 34.49 14.75
C GLY A 84 -6.18 33.11 14.94
N VAL A 85 -6.15 32.26 13.90
CA VAL A 85 -6.57 30.86 14.02
C VAL A 85 -5.43 30.13 14.75
N SER A 86 -5.69 29.75 16.00
CA SER A 86 -4.80 28.91 16.82
C SER A 86 -4.62 27.54 16.16
N SER A 87 -3.70 27.44 15.21
CA SER A 87 -3.09 26.17 14.86
C SER A 87 -2.14 25.78 16.00
N SER A 88 -2.21 24.53 16.46
CA SER A 88 -1.20 23.92 17.29
C SER A 88 0.12 23.93 16.50
N SER A 89 0.86 25.03 16.61
CA SER A 89 2.10 25.25 15.87
C SER A 89 3.17 24.39 16.51
N TRP A 90 3.52 23.30 15.82
CA TRP A 90 4.77 22.60 16.04
C TRP A 90 5.88 23.51 15.50
N ASP A 91 6.40 24.39 16.36
CA ASP A 91 7.46 25.32 15.99
C ASP A 91 8.81 24.59 16.03
N TRP A 92 9.34 24.22 14.87
CA TRP A 92 10.66 23.61 14.74
C TRP A 92 11.74 24.70 14.88
N SER A 93 12.03 25.11 16.11
CA SER A 93 13.12 26.05 16.38
C SER A 93 14.46 25.33 16.46
N TYR A 94 15.32 25.58 15.47
CA TYR A 94 16.71 25.10 15.46
C TYR A 94 17.61 26.11 16.16
N ASP A 95 17.95 25.87 17.43
CA ASP A 95 18.92 26.71 18.15
C ASP A 95 20.35 26.40 17.67
N LYS A 96 20.86 27.23 16.75
CA LYS A 96 22.24 27.11 16.23
C LYS A 96 23.34 27.40 17.26
N ARG A 97 23.02 27.80 18.50
CA ARG A 97 24.01 28.10 19.56
C ARG A 97 24.17 26.97 20.59
N SER A 98 23.32 25.96 20.57
CA SER A 98 23.38 24.81 21.47
C SER A 98 24.23 23.68 20.84
N ARG A 99 25.23 23.18 21.58
CA ARG A 99 26.00 21.97 21.21
C ARG A 99 25.29 20.67 21.60
N GLU A 100 24.00 20.72 21.93
CA GLU A 100 23.19 19.55 22.28
C GLU A 100 22.30 19.16 21.09
N THR A 101 22.66 18.05 20.44
CA THR A 101 21.98 17.51 19.24
C THR A 101 20.72 16.72 19.61
N ALA A 102 19.73 17.36 20.23
CA ALA A 102 18.39 16.80 20.33
C ALA A 102 17.32 17.91 20.39
N PRO A 103 16.32 17.93 19.49
CA PRO A 103 15.23 18.89 19.56
C PRO A 103 14.38 18.64 20.80
N ARG A 104 14.24 19.65 21.65
CA ARG A 104 13.42 19.57 22.87
C ARG A 104 11.98 19.94 22.50
N ILE A 105 11.08 18.98 22.50
CA ILE A 105 9.65 19.22 22.29
C ILE A 105 9.10 19.91 23.54
N GLN A 106 8.83 21.22 23.45
CA GLN A 106 8.08 21.96 24.46
C GLN A 106 6.72 22.35 23.87
N GLY A 107 5.69 21.58 24.24
CA GLY A 107 4.31 21.99 24.00
C GLY A 107 3.77 22.71 25.23
N THR A 108 3.53 24.01 25.14
CA THR A 108 2.70 24.72 26.12
C THR A 108 1.24 24.65 25.68
N PHE A 109 0.44 23.88 26.40
CA PHE A 109 -1.01 23.97 26.31
C PHE A 109 -1.43 25.29 26.98
N LYS A 110 -2.04 26.20 26.20
CA LYS A 110 -2.79 27.33 26.76
C LYS A 110 -4.24 26.95 26.90
#